data_AF-A0A1W1D314-F1
#
_entry.id   AF-A0A1W1D314-F1
#
_cell.length_a   1.000
_cell.length_b   1.000
_cell.length_c   1.000
_cell.angle_alpha   90.00
_cell.angle_beta   90.00
_cell.angle_gamma   90.00
#
_symmetry.space_group_name_H-M   'P 1'
#
loop_
_entity.id
_entity.type
_entity.pdbx_description
1 polymer ?
#
loop_
_entity_poly.entity_id
_entity_poly.type
_entity_poly.pdbx_seq_one_letter_code
_entity_poly.pdbx_strand_id
1 'polypeptide(L)'
;MFKKLLNDSGFLFLIHKKKYGELLKLIALYGVDKVKKSSQKHIDKIDKIDLSFENLINITNLHLKNEKQALYQIQLVGLEVNLSDTIFDYEFKDQESLFSVYRFRWLLIGLEHYQDYGFVKASIHVINKWIENFEVSGKKINETYSICERLLNILYFILVVKKNDASLLNELKVKKLEQIYKVQILDILNNIEDRGKYTNNHIINNARALYILGGVFQNNDLIQRAKKILDTHLHNHIKEGVLLEGSFHYQVLLTRTILEMYHIALKIDDDEMMRVLRPYVVQMLSVTQSLHSDFSDKYPVIGDISPDFPIEFFQGYPFSKSQQNSPWNNLFHINFTDIDFTFKSQYQYWEKYIFDAIEIWIVKKNNGLLPHGHNDNGSFHIFYQGQPILIDIGRFTYERNTMYDFMLLQSMHNGIANDIDLGRSSVFFGYFNKISSVKVKKNKNQIDVVLVDCFNEKKFSYSLSIGEKSITIQSKTMLQLFFSTIDTIKQNSIEVGDLKIIVKNKKIVLDNILCANNYGDIVLAQKVIGMNDD
;
A
#
# COMPACT_ATOMS: atom_id res chain seq x y z
N MET A 1 -41.72 4.41 -4.32
CA MET A 1 -41.05 3.29 -5.01
C MET A 1 -39.94 2.67 -4.15
N PHE A 2 -39.00 3.46 -3.60
CA PHE A 2 -37.93 3.01 -2.69
C PHE A 2 -38.41 2.31 -1.40
N LYS A 3 -39.51 2.79 -0.79
CA LYS A 3 -40.16 2.13 0.38
C LYS A 3 -40.79 0.77 0.06
N LYS A 4 -41.12 0.47 -1.20
CA LYS A 4 -41.73 -0.81 -1.61
C LYS A 4 -40.66 -1.89 -1.82
N LEU A 5 -39.47 -1.49 -2.32
CA LEU A 5 -38.29 -2.34 -2.45
C LEU A 5 -37.70 -2.80 -1.11
N LEU A 6 -37.81 -1.99 -0.05
CA LEU A 6 -37.36 -2.33 1.30
C LEU A 6 -38.26 -3.36 2.01
N ASN A 7 -39.55 -3.39 1.68
CA ASN A 7 -40.49 -4.31 2.32
C ASN A 7 -40.44 -5.73 1.73
N ASP A 8 -40.16 -5.87 0.43
CA ASP A 8 -40.11 -7.19 -0.22
C ASP A 8 -38.76 -7.93 0.02
N SER A 9 -37.68 -7.19 0.33
CA SER A 9 -36.35 -7.76 0.59
C SER A 9 -36.11 -8.16 2.07
N GLY A 10 -36.89 -7.62 3.00
CA GLY A 10 -36.80 -7.95 4.43
C GLY A 10 -37.20 -9.40 4.78
N PHE A 11 -38.05 -10.03 3.96
CA PHE A 11 -38.55 -11.39 4.21
C PHE A 11 -37.50 -12.48 3.88
N LEU A 12 -36.63 -12.25 2.89
CA LEU A 12 -35.51 -13.13 2.57
C LEU A 12 -34.39 -13.07 3.61
N PHE A 13 -34.22 -11.93 4.29
CA PHE A 13 -33.18 -11.72 5.29
C PHE A 13 -33.47 -12.48 6.62
N LEU A 14 -34.74 -12.64 6.97
CA LEU A 14 -35.16 -13.32 8.21
C LEU A 14 -35.04 -14.85 8.14
N ILE A 15 -35.23 -15.46 6.97
CA ILE A 15 -35.14 -16.92 6.80
C ILE A 15 -33.67 -17.41 6.88
N HIS A 16 -32.70 -16.59 6.49
CA HIS A 16 -31.28 -16.95 6.55
C HIS A 16 -30.67 -16.92 7.97
N LYS A 17 -31.15 -16.03 8.85
CA LYS A 17 -30.59 -15.85 10.20
C LYS A 17 -30.79 -17.08 11.11
N LYS A 18 -31.91 -17.79 10.95
CA LYS A 18 -32.26 -18.97 11.77
C LYS A 18 -31.46 -20.22 11.37
N LYS A 19 -31.18 -20.41 10.08
CA LYS A 19 -30.31 -21.52 9.60
C LYS A 19 -28.81 -21.26 9.89
N TYR A 20 -28.37 -20.00 9.92
CA TYR A 20 -26.98 -19.64 10.23
C TYR A 20 -26.61 -19.88 11.71
N GLY A 21 -27.54 -19.66 12.64
CA GLY A 21 -27.31 -19.90 14.07
C GLY A 21 -27.08 -21.38 14.42
N GLU A 22 -27.77 -22.29 13.72
CA GLU A 22 -27.61 -23.74 13.87
C GLU A 22 -26.28 -24.23 13.26
N LEU A 23 -25.88 -23.69 12.10
CA LEU A 23 -24.61 -24.00 11.45
C LEU A 23 -23.39 -23.53 12.28
N LEU A 24 -23.47 -22.35 12.88
CA LEU A 24 -22.41 -21.82 13.76
C LEU A 24 -22.26 -22.64 15.06
N LYS A 25 -23.36 -23.18 15.60
CA LYS A 25 -23.32 -24.13 16.73
C LYS A 25 -22.68 -25.46 16.34
N LEU A 26 -22.97 -25.98 15.15
CA LEU A 26 -22.34 -27.19 14.61
C LEU A 26 -20.83 -27.00 14.35
N ILE A 27 -20.41 -25.84 13.84
CA ILE A 27 -18.99 -25.49 13.65
C ILE A 27 -18.27 -25.33 14.99
N ALA A 28 -18.93 -24.73 16.00
CA ALA A 28 -18.38 -24.61 17.34
C ALA A 28 -18.23 -25.97 18.05
N LEU A 29 -19.19 -26.89 17.88
CA LEU A 29 -19.14 -28.23 18.48
C LEU A 29 -18.12 -29.16 17.80
N TYR A 30 -17.91 -29.06 16.49
CA TYR A 30 -16.88 -29.85 15.79
C TYR A 30 -15.47 -29.23 15.85
N GLY A 31 -15.35 -27.96 16.20
CA GLY A 31 -14.07 -27.24 16.26
C GLY A 31 -13.25 -27.50 17.53
N VAL A 32 -13.90 -27.78 18.66
CA VAL A 32 -13.20 -27.81 19.97
C VAL A 32 -12.38 -29.10 20.19
N ASP A 33 -12.85 -30.25 19.69
CA ASP A 33 -12.12 -31.52 19.84
C ASP A 33 -10.98 -31.72 18.82
N LYS A 34 -11.05 -31.05 17.65
CA LYS A 34 -9.92 -31.02 16.70
C LYS A 34 -8.75 -30.19 17.22
N VAL A 35 -9.00 -29.15 18.02
CA VAL A 35 -7.95 -28.25 18.55
C VAL A 35 -7.02 -28.97 19.53
N LYS A 36 -7.53 -29.89 20.37
CA LYS A 36 -6.70 -30.63 21.34
C LYS A 36 -5.85 -31.75 20.75
N LYS A 37 -6.25 -32.38 19.62
CA LYS A 37 -5.43 -33.38 18.91
C LYS A 37 -4.49 -32.74 17.88
N SER A 38 -4.85 -31.56 17.37
CA SER A 38 -4.03 -30.70 16.52
C SER A 38 -2.77 -30.21 17.26
N SER A 39 -2.92 -29.73 18.50
CA SER A 39 -1.83 -29.12 19.27
C SER A 39 -0.62 -30.05 19.46
N GLN A 40 -0.82 -31.34 19.77
CA GLN A 40 0.31 -32.27 19.97
C GLN A 40 1.10 -32.53 18.67
N LYS A 41 0.42 -32.60 17.52
CA LYS A 41 1.05 -32.77 16.20
C LYS A 41 1.74 -31.48 15.70
N HIS A 42 1.34 -30.33 16.24
CA HIS A 42 2.03 -29.06 15.99
C HIS A 42 3.26 -28.91 16.89
N ILE A 43 3.22 -29.37 18.15
CA ILE A 43 4.37 -29.35 19.07
C ILE A 43 5.59 -30.05 18.45
N ASP A 44 5.42 -31.28 17.92
CA ASP A 44 6.50 -32.03 17.26
C ASP A 44 7.04 -31.38 15.98
N LYS A 45 6.30 -30.42 15.40
CA LYS A 45 6.73 -29.62 14.23
C LYS A 45 7.47 -28.34 14.64
N ILE A 46 7.21 -27.79 15.83
CA ILE A 46 7.87 -26.58 16.34
C ILE A 46 9.34 -26.85 16.59
N ASP A 47 9.64 -27.98 17.23
CA ASP A 47 11.00 -28.30 17.67
C ASP A 47 11.97 -28.55 16.49
N LYS A 48 11.44 -28.80 15.30
CA LYS A 48 12.23 -29.03 14.07
C LYS A 48 12.70 -27.76 13.38
N ILE A 49 12.18 -26.59 13.76
CA ILE A 49 12.63 -25.32 13.19
C ILE A 49 13.77 -24.82 14.07
N ASP A 50 15.00 -24.93 13.57
CA ASP A 50 16.16 -24.27 14.17
C ASP A 50 16.13 -22.78 13.81
N LEU A 51 16.00 -21.92 14.82
CA LEU A 51 15.90 -20.46 14.67
C LEU A 51 16.87 -19.77 15.64
N SER A 52 18.15 -20.09 15.57
CA SER A 52 19.15 -19.41 16.38
C SER A 52 19.51 -18.05 15.79
N PHE A 53 19.32 -16.96 16.56
CA PHE A 53 19.79 -15.62 16.14
C PHE A 53 21.33 -15.48 16.17
N GLU A 54 22.04 -16.45 16.74
CA GLU A 54 23.51 -16.48 16.75
C GLU A 54 24.07 -16.72 15.34
N ASN A 55 23.34 -17.42 14.47
CA ASN A 55 23.81 -17.86 13.15
C ASN A 55 23.18 -17.10 11.96
N LEU A 56 22.54 -15.95 12.21
CA LEU A 56 21.96 -15.13 11.13
C LEU A 56 23.01 -14.68 10.13
N ILE A 57 22.67 -14.80 8.84
CA ILE A 57 23.40 -14.19 7.74
C ILE A 57 23.17 -12.68 7.77
N ASN A 58 24.26 -11.91 7.75
CA ASN A 58 24.15 -10.45 7.70
C ASN A 58 23.74 -9.98 6.28
N ILE A 59 22.66 -9.21 6.22
CA ILE A 59 22.07 -8.72 4.97
C ILE A 59 21.88 -7.20 4.95
N THR A 60 22.30 -6.49 6.00
CA THR A 60 22.20 -5.03 6.12
C THR A 60 23.57 -4.38 6.05
N ASN A 61 23.59 -3.13 5.59
CA ASN A 61 24.79 -2.31 5.52
C ASN A 61 24.76 -1.07 6.40
N LEU A 62 23.71 -0.85 7.20
CA LEU A 62 23.59 0.32 8.06
C LEU A 62 24.67 0.37 9.16
N HIS A 63 25.20 1.58 9.43
CA HIS A 63 26.13 1.85 10.52
C HIS A 63 25.51 2.83 11.53
N LEU A 64 25.55 2.48 12.81
CA LEU A 64 25.01 3.30 13.90
C LEU A 64 26.02 4.36 14.35
N LYS A 65 25.49 5.52 14.73
CA LYS A 65 26.21 6.66 15.29
C LYS A 65 26.05 6.69 16.81
N ASN A 66 26.91 7.46 17.48
CA ASN A 66 26.77 7.69 18.92
C ASN A 66 25.44 8.36 19.26
N GLU A 67 24.95 8.09 20.47
CA GLU A 67 23.67 8.56 21.00
C GLU A 67 23.54 10.09 20.95
N LYS A 68 22.40 10.58 20.46
CA LYS A 68 22.15 12.02 20.25
C LYS A 68 20.91 12.55 20.95
N GLN A 69 19.93 11.72 21.29
CA GLN A 69 18.61 12.18 21.72
C GLN A 69 18.12 11.46 22.97
N ALA A 70 17.42 12.20 23.83
CA ALA A 70 16.81 11.68 25.05
C ALA A 70 15.40 11.10 24.81
N LEU A 71 14.72 11.53 23.74
CA LEU A 71 13.37 11.09 23.39
C LEU A 71 13.30 10.84 21.89
N TYR A 72 12.74 9.68 21.51
CA TYR A 72 12.54 9.30 20.12
C TYR A 72 11.05 9.32 19.81
N GLN A 73 10.70 9.91 18.67
CA GLN A 73 9.34 9.86 18.12
C GLN A 73 9.26 8.78 17.03
N ILE A 74 8.13 8.07 16.99
CA ILE A 74 7.87 7.05 15.99
C ILE A 74 6.56 7.35 15.26
N GLN A 75 6.58 7.05 13.96
CA GLN A 75 5.45 7.24 13.08
C GLN A 75 4.60 5.95 13.02
N LEU A 76 3.33 6.09 13.39
CA LEU A 76 2.27 5.10 13.22
C LEU A 76 1.34 5.52 12.06
N VAL A 77 0.29 4.75 11.78
CA VAL A 77 -0.73 5.16 10.79
C VAL A 77 -1.47 6.38 11.33
N GLY A 78 -1.30 7.54 10.68
CA GLY A 78 -2.03 8.77 11.03
C GLY A 78 -1.69 9.38 12.40
N LEU A 79 -0.62 8.92 13.06
CA LEU A 79 -0.23 9.37 14.40
C LEU A 79 1.29 9.34 14.56
N GLU A 80 1.82 10.32 15.27
CA GLU A 80 3.18 10.33 15.79
C GLU A 80 3.14 10.23 17.31
N VAL A 81 3.94 9.32 17.88
CA VAL A 81 4.01 9.10 19.33
C VAL A 81 5.44 9.01 19.81
N ASN A 82 5.68 9.35 21.07
CA ASN A 82 6.96 9.06 21.70
C ASN A 82 7.13 7.54 21.85
N LEU A 83 8.32 7.03 21.55
CA LEU A 83 8.67 5.65 21.78
C LEU A 83 8.73 5.40 23.29
N SER A 84 7.78 4.61 23.80
CA SER A 84 7.72 4.17 25.18
C SER A 84 7.23 2.73 25.28
N ASP A 85 7.52 2.07 26.40
CA ASP A 85 7.03 0.72 26.68
C ASP A 85 5.52 0.68 26.92
N THR A 86 4.91 1.82 27.26
CA THR A 86 3.46 2.00 27.36
C THR A 86 2.74 2.04 26.01
N ILE A 87 3.45 1.98 24.88
CA ILE A 87 2.82 2.04 23.54
C ILE A 87 1.78 0.94 23.32
N PHE A 88 1.94 -0.21 23.97
CA PHE A 88 1.01 -1.34 23.88
C PHE A 88 -0.24 -1.18 24.76
N ASP A 89 -0.24 -0.20 25.66
CA ASP A 89 -1.34 0.08 26.59
C ASP A 89 -2.34 1.11 26.03
N TYR A 90 -2.03 1.74 24.89
CA TYR A 90 -2.92 2.73 24.27
C TYR A 90 -4.16 2.07 23.65
N GLU A 91 -5.32 2.70 23.87
CA GLU A 91 -6.54 2.39 23.13
C GLU A 91 -6.55 3.14 21.79
N PHE A 92 -6.34 2.41 20.70
CA PHE A 92 -6.41 2.96 19.35
C PHE A 92 -7.85 2.92 18.83
N LYS A 93 -8.36 4.07 18.37
CA LYS A 93 -9.68 4.16 17.71
C LYS A 93 -9.67 3.46 16.36
N ASP A 94 -8.60 3.63 15.60
CA ASP A 94 -8.41 3.01 14.30
C ASP A 94 -7.62 1.69 14.41
N GLN A 95 -8.12 0.66 13.74
CA GLN A 95 -7.52 -0.67 13.79
C GLN A 95 -6.18 -0.73 13.04
N GLU A 96 -5.97 0.08 12.00
CA GLU A 96 -4.67 0.13 11.31
C GLU A 96 -3.58 0.78 12.18
N SER A 97 -3.94 1.75 12.99
CA SER A 97 -3.04 2.32 14.02
C SER A 97 -2.58 1.25 15.02
N LEU A 98 -3.51 0.43 15.51
CA LEU A 98 -3.18 -0.72 16.36
C LEU A 98 -2.25 -1.70 15.62
N PHE A 99 -2.57 -2.06 14.38
CA PHE A 99 -1.73 -2.96 13.59
C PHE A 99 -0.34 -2.39 13.36
N SER A 100 -0.19 -1.10 13.11
CA SER A 100 1.10 -0.43 12.95
C SER A 100 2.03 -0.63 14.13
N VAL A 101 1.51 -0.55 15.36
CA VAL A 101 2.29 -0.79 16.58
C VAL A 101 2.81 -2.22 16.60
N TYR A 102 1.91 -3.19 16.38
CA TYR A 102 2.21 -4.62 16.48
C TYR A 102 2.90 -5.22 15.25
N ARG A 103 2.95 -4.51 14.12
CA ARG A 103 3.74 -4.86 12.93
C ARG A 103 5.19 -4.36 13.04
N PHE A 104 5.51 -3.51 14.02
CA PHE A 104 6.88 -3.03 14.31
C PHE A 104 7.60 -2.32 13.17
N ARG A 105 6.88 -1.82 12.16
CA ARG A 105 7.50 -1.08 11.04
C ARG A 105 8.30 0.15 11.48
N TRP A 106 7.90 0.72 12.62
CA TRP A 106 8.51 1.91 13.19
C TRP A 106 9.96 1.66 13.59
N LEU A 107 10.36 0.40 13.78
CA LEU A 107 11.77 0.03 13.95
C LEU A 107 12.59 0.41 12.72
N LEU A 108 12.10 0.10 11.51
CA LEU A 108 12.86 0.35 10.29
C LEU A 108 12.89 1.83 9.94
N ILE A 109 11.75 2.52 10.09
CA ILE A 109 11.64 3.96 9.88
C ILE A 109 12.55 4.71 10.88
N GLY A 110 12.49 4.34 12.16
CA GLY A 110 13.32 4.97 13.18
C GLY A 110 14.82 4.64 13.03
N LEU A 111 15.17 3.40 12.64
CA LEU A 111 16.56 3.05 12.34
C LEU A 111 17.12 3.91 11.20
N GLU A 112 16.33 4.12 10.14
CA GLU A 112 16.72 4.94 9.00
C GLU A 112 16.88 6.41 9.39
N HIS A 113 15.94 6.94 10.19
CA HIS A 113 15.90 8.34 10.59
C HIS A 113 16.97 8.71 11.63
N TYR A 114 17.04 7.96 12.74
CA TYR A 114 17.92 8.30 13.87
C TYR A 114 19.34 7.75 13.68
N GLN A 115 19.46 6.51 13.21
CA GLN A 115 20.74 5.82 12.98
C GLN A 115 21.67 5.86 14.21
N ASP A 116 21.16 5.73 15.43
CA ASP A 116 21.97 5.81 16.64
C ASP A 116 21.67 4.70 17.66
N TYR A 117 22.62 4.50 18.59
CA TYR A 117 22.52 3.48 19.63
C TYR A 117 21.44 3.75 20.68
N GLY A 118 21.04 5.00 20.90
CA GLY A 118 19.99 5.34 21.87
C GLY A 118 18.64 4.86 21.37
N PHE A 119 18.32 5.08 20.09
CA PHE A 119 17.10 4.55 19.47
C PHE A 119 17.05 3.02 19.54
N VAL A 120 18.18 2.35 19.30
CA VAL A 120 18.29 0.88 19.40
C VAL A 120 18.00 0.40 20.81
N LYS A 121 18.60 0.99 21.84
CA LYS A 121 18.36 0.61 23.24
C LYS A 121 16.91 0.83 23.66
N ALA A 122 16.34 1.98 23.30
CA ALA A 122 14.92 2.26 23.54
C ALA A 122 14.01 1.23 22.85
N SER A 123 14.33 0.88 21.60
CA SER A 123 13.59 -0.13 20.84
C SER A 123 13.70 -1.53 21.46
N ILE A 124 14.89 -1.94 21.93
CA ILE A 124 15.09 -3.21 22.64
C ILE A 124 14.22 -3.26 23.90
N HIS A 125 14.16 -2.18 24.68
CA HIS A 125 13.30 -2.09 25.87
C HIS A 125 11.82 -2.32 25.51
N VAL A 126 11.33 -1.63 24.47
CA VAL A 126 9.94 -1.78 23.99
C VAL A 126 9.67 -3.19 23.47
N ILE A 127 10.58 -3.78 22.71
CA ILE A 127 10.46 -5.17 22.22
C ILE A 127 10.44 -6.15 23.39
N ASN A 128 11.29 -5.98 24.41
CA ASN A 128 11.29 -6.81 25.61
C ASN A 128 9.97 -6.74 26.36
N LYS A 129 9.37 -5.55 26.48
CA LYS A 129 8.05 -5.38 27.06
C LYS A 129 6.99 -6.15 26.29
N TRP A 130 7.02 -6.07 24.96
CA TRP A 130 6.13 -6.85 24.11
C TRP A 130 6.35 -8.37 24.29
N ILE A 131 7.60 -8.83 24.33
CA ILE A 131 7.96 -10.24 24.56
C ILE A 131 7.43 -10.73 25.91
N GLU A 132 7.54 -9.92 26.97
CA GLU A 132 7.00 -10.25 28.30
C GLU A 132 5.50 -10.44 28.27
N ASN A 133 4.80 -9.51 27.62
CA ASN A 133 3.35 -9.48 27.49
C ASN A 133 2.82 -10.30 26.30
N PHE A 134 3.69 -11.05 25.62
CA PHE A 134 3.29 -11.92 24.52
C PHE A 134 2.49 -13.10 25.08
N GLU A 135 1.20 -12.88 25.25
CA GLU A 135 0.21 -13.92 25.12
C GLU A 135 -0.06 -14.14 23.63
N VAL A 136 -0.68 -15.25 23.26
CA VAL A 136 -1.31 -15.36 21.92
C VAL A 136 -2.43 -14.33 21.90
N SER A 137 -2.04 -13.07 21.65
CA SER A 137 -2.87 -11.88 21.69
C SER A 137 -4.10 -12.07 20.81
N GLY A 138 -5.15 -11.29 21.07
CA GLY A 138 -6.44 -11.47 20.42
C GLY A 138 -6.33 -11.71 18.90
N LYS A 139 -7.17 -12.61 18.36
CA LYS A 139 -7.11 -13.12 16.97
C LYS A 139 -6.88 -12.05 15.88
N LYS A 140 -7.28 -10.80 16.11
CA LYS A 140 -7.08 -9.69 15.16
C LYS A 140 -5.61 -9.30 14.97
N ILE A 141 -4.83 -9.17 16.05
CA ILE A 141 -3.42 -8.73 15.99
C ILE A 141 -2.51 -9.82 15.38
N ASN A 142 -2.97 -11.07 15.46
CA ASN A 142 -2.29 -12.25 14.95
C ASN A 142 -2.87 -12.72 13.60
N GLU A 143 -3.40 -11.81 12.80
CA GLU A 143 -3.65 -12.12 11.39
C GLU A 143 -2.33 -12.44 10.67
N THR A 144 -2.36 -13.37 9.71
CA THR A 144 -1.15 -13.90 9.07
C THR A 144 -0.28 -12.79 8.47
N TYR A 145 -0.87 -11.81 7.79
CA TYR A 145 -0.17 -10.63 7.28
C TYR A 145 0.59 -9.86 8.37
N SER A 146 -0.07 -9.55 9.49
CA SER A 146 0.54 -8.82 10.61
C SER A 146 1.65 -9.62 11.30
N ILE A 147 1.54 -10.95 11.35
CA ILE A 147 2.62 -11.82 11.80
C ILE A 147 3.82 -11.72 10.85
N CYS A 148 3.59 -11.81 9.52
CA CYS A 148 4.64 -11.71 8.52
C CYS A 148 5.44 -10.39 8.65
N GLU A 149 4.75 -9.24 8.71
CA GLU A 149 5.40 -7.94 8.89
C GLU A 149 6.18 -7.86 10.21
N ARG A 150 5.59 -8.31 11.32
CA ARG A 150 6.24 -8.28 12.64
C ARG A 150 7.54 -9.07 12.67
N LEU A 151 7.51 -10.30 12.19
CA LEU A 151 8.68 -11.16 12.16
C LEU A 151 9.79 -10.53 11.30
N LEU A 152 9.45 -10.01 10.11
CA LEU A 152 10.46 -9.41 9.24
C LEU A 152 11.02 -8.09 9.78
N ASN A 153 10.18 -7.20 10.31
CA ASN A 153 10.65 -5.91 10.84
C ASN A 153 11.54 -6.09 12.07
N ILE A 154 11.19 -7.01 12.98
CA ILE A 154 12.06 -7.36 14.12
C ILE A 154 13.35 -8.05 13.65
N LEU A 155 13.27 -8.94 12.66
CA LEU A 155 14.44 -9.62 12.11
C LEU A 155 15.45 -8.63 11.53
N TYR A 156 14.99 -7.70 10.68
CA TYR A 156 15.84 -6.67 10.11
C TYR A 156 16.45 -5.76 11.18
N PHE A 157 15.68 -5.40 12.21
CA PHE A 157 16.21 -4.66 13.35
C PHE A 157 17.34 -5.43 14.05
N ILE A 158 17.13 -6.72 14.36
CA ILE A 158 18.14 -7.58 14.98
C ILE A 158 19.40 -7.68 14.12
N LEU A 159 19.26 -7.79 12.81
CA LEU A 159 20.40 -7.84 11.89
C LEU A 159 21.24 -6.56 11.93
N VAL A 160 20.59 -5.39 12.02
CA VAL A 160 21.28 -4.10 12.20
C VAL A 160 22.00 -4.05 13.54
N VAL A 161 21.34 -4.45 14.62
CA VAL A 161 21.94 -4.49 15.96
C VAL A 161 23.15 -5.43 15.97
N LYS A 162 23.00 -6.66 15.48
CA LYS A 162 24.06 -7.67 15.41
C LYS A 162 25.28 -7.17 14.64
N LYS A 163 25.07 -6.49 13.50
CA LYS A 163 26.15 -5.93 12.68
C LYS A 163 26.96 -4.87 13.42
N ASN A 164 26.28 -4.01 14.18
CA ASN A 164 26.90 -2.83 14.80
C ASN A 164 27.47 -3.11 16.18
N ASP A 165 26.70 -3.81 17.02
CA ASP A 165 27.11 -4.24 18.35
C ASP A 165 26.31 -5.47 18.78
N ALA A 166 26.89 -6.65 18.56
CA ALA A 166 26.27 -7.92 18.95
C ALA A 166 26.04 -8.04 20.47
N SER A 167 26.75 -7.28 21.30
CA SER A 167 26.57 -7.34 22.76
C SER A 167 25.22 -6.78 23.20
N LEU A 168 24.63 -5.85 22.44
CA LEU A 168 23.28 -5.34 22.69
C LEU A 168 22.20 -6.41 22.52
N LEU A 169 22.48 -7.49 21.77
CA LEU A 169 21.55 -8.62 21.70
C LEU A 169 21.43 -9.35 23.05
N ASN A 170 22.41 -9.22 23.96
CA ASN A 170 22.30 -9.77 25.31
C ASN A 170 21.25 -9.03 26.16
N GLU A 171 20.94 -7.78 25.80
CA GLU A 171 19.86 -7.01 26.44
C GLU A 171 18.48 -7.45 25.93
N LEU A 172 18.41 -8.03 24.72
CA LEU A 172 17.19 -8.57 24.15
C LEU A 172 16.90 -9.96 24.73
N LYS A 173 15.62 -10.27 24.97
CA LYS A 173 15.16 -11.61 25.40
C LYS A 173 15.17 -12.62 24.26
N VAL A 174 16.32 -12.82 23.63
CA VAL A 174 16.51 -13.58 22.38
C VAL A 174 15.88 -14.98 22.45
N LYS A 175 16.15 -15.77 23.49
CA LYS A 175 15.60 -17.15 23.58
C LYS A 175 14.07 -17.19 23.64
N LYS A 176 13.42 -16.23 24.31
CA LYS A 176 11.95 -16.13 24.31
C LYS A 176 11.44 -15.65 22.94
N LEU A 177 12.17 -14.74 22.29
CA LEU A 177 11.84 -14.29 20.94
C LEU A 177 11.94 -15.43 19.91
N GLU A 178 12.97 -16.28 19.99
CA GLU A 178 13.11 -17.46 19.13
C GLU A 178 11.88 -18.38 19.27
N GLN A 179 11.41 -18.63 20.49
CA GLN A 179 10.18 -19.40 20.74
C GLN A 179 8.95 -18.75 20.09
N ILE A 180 8.82 -17.42 20.22
CA ILE A 180 7.72 -16.67 19.58
C ILE A 180 7.78 -16.80 18.06
N TYR A 181 8.98 -16.67 17.46
CA TYR A 181 9.17 -16.87 16.03
C TYR A 181 8.72 -18.26 15.58
N LYS A 182 9.10 -19.33 16.31
CA LYS A 182 8.68 -20.69 15.95
C LYS A 182 7.16 -20.84 15.96
N VAL A 183 6.50 -20.34 17.00
CA VAL A 183 5.03 -20.36 17.10
C VAL A 183 4.39 -19.60 15.95
N GLN A 184 4.86 -18.38 15.69
CA GLN A 184 4.30 -17.51 14.65
C GLN A 184 4.57 -18.00 13.23
N ILE A 185 5.72 -18.62 12.95
CA ILE A 185 5.99 -19.26 11.66
C ILE A 185 5.01 -20.40 11.41
N LEU A 186 4.68 -21.19 12.43
CA LEU A 186 3.69 -22.25 12.28
C LEU A 186 2.29 -21.69 12.06
N ASP A 187 1.95 -20.58 12.72
CA ASP A 187 0.70 -19.89 12.46
C ASP A 187 0.63 -19.43 10.99
N ILE A 188 1.73 -18.91 10.42
CA ILE A 188 1.80 -18.60 8.99
C ILE A 188 1.56 -19.86 8.16
N LEU A 189 2.29 -20.94 8.44
CA LEU A 189 2.21 -22.20 7.67
C LEU A 189 0.81 -22.84 7.71
N ASN A 190 0.08 -22.66 8.81
CA ASN A 190 -1.27 -23.19 8.97
C ASN A 190 -2.36 -22.27 8.41
N ASN A 191 -2.05 -20.98 8.21
CA ASN A 191 -3.02 -19.95 7.82
C ASN A 191 -2.55 -19.14 6.62
N ILE A 192 -1.87 -19.79 5.66
CA ILE A 192 -1.51 -19.19 4.37
C ILE A 192 -2.77 -18.58 3.72
N GLU A 193 -2.67 -17.32 3.30
CA GLU A 193 -3.81 -16.53 2.83
C GLU A 193 -4.18 -16.79 1.37
N ASP A 194 -4.26 -18.07 0.99
CA ASP A 194 -4.78 -18.48 -0.31
C ASP A 194 -6.31 -18.63 -0.25
N ARG A 195 -7.01 -17.69 -0.89
CA ARG A 195 -8.47 -17.59 -0.96
C ARG A 195 -8.99 -17.84 -2.38
N GLY A 196 -8.21 -18.54 -3.22
CA GLY A 196 -8.54 -18.80 -4.62
C GLY A 196 -8.69 -17.51 -5.43
N LYS A 197 -9.86 -17.27 -6.02
CA LYS A 197 -10.11 -16.07 -6.84
C LYS A 197 -10.12 -14.75 -6.05
N TYR A 198 -10.13 -14.80 -4.72
CA TYR A 198 -10.08 -13.63 -3.84
C TYR A 198 -8.72 -13.48 -3.15
N THR A 199 -7.72 -14.27 -3.55
CA THR A 199 -6.34 -14.09 -3.10
C THR A 199 -5.86 -12.70 -3.54
N ASN A 200 -5.25 -11.96 -2.62
CA ASN A 200 -4.62 -10.66 -2.86
C ASN A 200 -3.11 -10.77 -2.59
N ASN A 201 -2.39 -9.66 -2.63
CA ASN A 201 -0.96 -9.54 -2.31
C ASN A 201 -0.52 -10.16 -0.98
N HIS A 202 -1.43 -10.45 -0.03
CA HIS A 202 -1.07 -11.09 1.24
C HIS A 202 -0.40 -12.46 1.02
N ILE A 203 -0.80 -13.23 0.00
CA ILE A 203 -0.17 -14.53 -0.29
C ILE A 203 1.32 -14.37 -0.64
N ILE A 204 1.66 -13.31 -1.38
CA ILE A 204 3.04 -12.98 -1.71
C ILE A 204 3.78 -12.52 -0.46
N ASN A 205 3.11 -11.80 0.44
CA ASN A 205 3.71 -11.43 1.72
C ASN A 205 3.99 -12.64 2.62
N ASN A 206 3.10 -13.65 2.64
CA ASN A 206 3.34 -14.90 3.36
C ASN A 206 4.57 -15.62 2.79
N ALA A 207 4.68 -15.70 1.46
CA ALA A 207 5.85 -16.26 0.81
C ALA A 207 7.12 -15.45 1.10
N ARG A 208 7.04 -14.11 1.10
CA ARG A 208 8.13 -13.21 1.47
C ARG A 208 8.66 -13.53 2.86
N ALA A 209 7.78 -13.61 3.85
CA ALA A 209 8.17 -13.96 5.22
C ALA A 209 8.86 -15.31 5.28
N LEU A 210 8.25 -16.35 4.70
CA LEU A 210 8.83 -17.70 4.71
C LEU A 210 10.18 -17.78 3.98
N TYR A 211 10.33 -17.11 2.84
CA TYR A 211 11.56 -17.13 2.06
C TYR A 211 12.70 -16.43 2.80
N ILE A 212 12.45 -15.23 3.32
CA ILE A 212 13.45 -14.44 4.03
C ILE A 212 13.85 -15.11 5.34
N LEU A 213 12.87 -15.57 6.15
CA LEU A 213 13.15 -16.32 7.37
C LEU A 213 13.91 -17.60 7.04
N GLY A 214 13.50 -18.33 6.00
CA GLY A 214 14.18 -19.51 5.51
C GLY A 214 15.63 -19.25 5.11
N GLY A 215 15.90 -18.19 4.35
CA GLY A 215 17.26 -17.82 3.95
C GLY A 215 18.13 -17.40 5.12
N VAL A 216 17.64 -16.50 5.97
CA VAL A 216 18.43 -15.94 7.08
C VAL A 216 18.72 -16.98 8.18
N PHE A 217 17.76 -17.86 8.46
CA PHE A 217 17.93 -18.98 9.41
C PHE A 217 18.43 -20.28 8.75
N GLN A 218 18.75 -20.25 7.45
CA GLN A 218 19.22 -21.42 6.69
C GLN A 218 18.27 -22.64 6.76
N ASN A 219 16.96 -22.37 6.79
CA ASN A 219 15.92 -23.39 6.84
C ASN A 219 15.35 -23.69 5.45
N ASN A 220 15.83 -24.78 4.86
CA ASN A 220 15.43 -25.22 3.51
C ASN A 220 13.93 -25.54 3.38
N ASP A 221 13.26 -26.06 4.42
CA ASP A 221 11.81 -26.36 4.32
C ASP A 221 11.00 -25.07 4.14
N LEU A 222 11.33 -24.00 4.88
CA LEU A 222 10.68 -22.70 4.70
C LEU A 222 10.94 -22.11 3.32
N ILE A 223 12.18 -22.18 2.82
CA ILE A 223 12.55 -21.74 1.46
C ILE A 223 11.71 -22.47 0.42
N GLN A 224 11.65 -23.81 0.49
CA GLN A 224 10.93 -24.62 -0.50
C GLN A 224 9.41 -24.36 -0.48
N ARG A 225 8.83 -24.13 0.71
CA ARG A 225 7.43 -23.73 0.82
C ARG A 225 7.16 -22.36 0.20
N ALA A 226 8.03 -21.39 0.45
CA ALA A 226 7.91 -20.06 -0.13
C ALA A 226 8.00 -20.09 -1.67
N LYS A 227 8.99 -20.83 -2.21
CA LYS A 227 9.15 -21.06 -3.66
C LYS A 227 7.88 -21.60 -4.29
N LYS A 228 7.27 -22.62 -3.67
CA LYS A 228 6.01 -23.20 -4.15
C LYS A 228 4.86 -22.20 -4.20
N ILE A 229 4.73 -21.34 -3.18
CA ILE A 229 3.71 -20.28 -3.16
C ILE A 229 3.97 -19.28 -4.30
N LEU A 230 5.22 -18.86 -4.47
CA LEU A 230 5.58 -17.87 -5.51
C LEU A 230 5.36 -18.42 -6.92
N ASP A 231 5.77 -19.66 -7.19
CA ASP A 231 5.53 -20.34 -8.47
C ASP A 231 4.03 -20.34 -8.85
N THR A 232 3.17 -20.59 -7.86
CA THR A 232 1.72 -20.66 -8.05
C THR A 232 1.08 -19.29 -8.24
N HIS A 233 1.48 -18.28 -7.46
CA HIS A 233 0.71 -17.04 -7.33
C HIS A 233 1.35 -15.83 -8.01
N LEU A 234 2.67 -15.78 -8.18
CA LEU A 234 3.37 -14.54 -8.55
C LEU A 234 2.88 -13.97 -9.89
N HIS A 235 2.74 -14.83 -10.91
CA HIS A 235 2.25 -14.45 -12.24
C HIS A 235 0.77 -14.01 -12.25
N ASN A 236 -0.04 -14.45 -11.28
CA ASN A 236 -1.45 -14.08 -11.18
C ASN A 236 -1.65 -12.70 -10.58
N HIS A 237 -0.67 -12.18 -9.85
CA HIS A 237 -0.72 -10.86 -9.22
C HIS A 237 0.09 -9.81 -9.99
N ILE A 238 1.13 -10.20 -10.72
CA ILE A 238 2.00 -9.27 -11.43
C ILE A 238 2.08 -9.65 -12.91
N LYS A 239 1.69 -8.71 -13.77
CA LYS A 239 1.76 -8.87 -15.23
C LYS A 239 2.61 -7.77 -15.84
N GLU A 240 3.71 -8.16 -16.49
CA GLU A 240 4.67 -7.21 -17.11
C GLU A 240 5.15 -6.13 -16.13
N GLY A 241 5.39 -6.51 -14.86
CA GLY A 241 5.78 -5.60 -13.80
C GLY A 241 4.64 -4.79 -13.17
N VAL A 242 3.42 -4.83 -13.70
CA VAL A 242 2.27 -4.15 -13.10
C VAL A 242 1.53 -5.08 -12.14
N LEU A 243 1.36 -4.62 -10.90
CA LEU A 243 0.54 -5.24 -9.88
C LEU A 243 -0.95 -5.08 -10.24
N LEU A 244 -1.66 -6.21 -10.27
CA LEU A 244 -3.07 -6.29 -10.63
C LEU A 244 -4.02 -5.90 -9.48
N GLU A 245 -3.67 -4.86 -8.72
CA GLU A 245 -4.47 -4.37 -7.59
C GLU A 245 -4.94 -2.92 -7.74
N GLY A 246 -4.43 -2.18 -8.75
CA GLY A 246 -4.99 -0.88 -9.13
C GLY A 246 -4.65 0.28 -8.20
N SER A 247 -3.61 0.13 -7.37
CA SER A 247 -3.04 1.19 -6.53
C SER A 247 -1.55 1.39 -6.86
N PHE A 248 -1.14 2.65 -6.91
CA PHE A 248 0.25 3.03 -7.09
C PHE A 248 1.10 2.72 -5.84
N HIS A 249 0.59 3.02 -4.64
CA HIS A 249 1.35 2.76 -3.42
C HIS A 249 1.60 1.26 -3.22
N TYR A 250 0.59 0.43 -3.48
CA TYR A 250 0.76 -1.04 -3.44
C TYR A 250 1.72 -1.56 -4.51
N GLN A 251 1.79 -0.93 -5.70
CA GLN A 251 2.81 -1.25 -6.70
C GLN A 251 4.22 -1.09 -6.13
N VAL A 252 4.51 0.04 -5.48
CA VAL A 252 5.83 0.29 -4.87
C VAL A 252 6.11 -0.67 -3.71
N LEU A 253 5.13 -0.88 -2.84
CA LEU A 253 5.25 -1.79 -1.69
C LEU A 253 5.51 -3.24 -2.11
N LEU A 254 4.85 -3.74 -3.16
CA LEU A 254 5.11 -5.08 -3.66
C LEU A 254 6.43 -5.16 -4.44
N THR A 255 6.83 -4.08 -5.12
CA THR A 255 8.17 -3.99 -5.71
C THR A 255 9.23 -4.19 -4.64
N ARG A 256 9.12 -3.50 -3.49
CA ARG A 256 9.98 -3.71 -2.32
C ARG A 256 10.03 -5.16 -1.87
N THR A 257 8.86 -5.80 -1.73
CA THR A 257 8.75 -7.23 -1.37
C THR A 257 9.59 -8.13 -2.28
N ILE A 258 9.52 -7.90 -3.59
CA ILE A 258 10.26 -8.68 -4.58
C ILE A 258 11.76 -8.40 -4.51
N LEU A 259 12.17 -7.15 -4.28
CA LEU A 259 13.57 -6.77 -4.09
C LEU A 259 14.18 -7.41 -2.84
N GLU A 260 13.44 -7.43 -1.73
CA GLU A 260 13.89 -8.06 -0.48
C GLU A 260 14.14 -9.57 -0.68
N MET A 261 13.22 -10.28 -1.33
CA MET A 261 13.43 -11.70 -1.65
C MET A 261 14.59 -11.91 -2.62
N TYR A 262 14.73 -11.05 -3.63
CA TYR A 262 15.86 -11.15 -4.57
C TYR A 262 17.21 -10.91 -3.88
N HIS A 263 17.26 -9.95 -2.95
CA HIS A 263 18.44 -9.72 -2.11
C HIS A 263 18.79 -10.92 -1.25
N ILE A 264 17.79 -11.57 -0.63
CA ILE A 264 18.04 -12.82 0.10
C ILE A 264 18.56 -13.89 -0.85
N ALA A 265 17.97 -14.07 -2.04
CA ALA A 265 18.41 -15.05 -3.01
C ALA A 265 19.89 -14.85 -3.40
N LEU A 266 20.33 -13.60 -3.60
CA LEU A 266 21.74 -13.25 -3.82
C LEU A 266 22.63 -13.60 -2.61
N LYS A 267 22.13 -13.44 -1.38
CA LYS A 267 22.91 -13.65 -0.15
C LYS A 267 23.10 -15.12 0.21
N ILE A 268 22.22 -16.00 -0.27
CA ILE A 268 22.27 -17.44 -0.02
C ILE A 268 22.62 -18.25 -1.28
N ASP A 269 23.06 -17.58 -2.35
CA ASP A 269 23.40 -18.17 -3.65
C ASP A 269 22.29 -19.05 -4.25
N ASP A 270 21.03 -18.63 -4.14
CA ASP A 270 19.86 -19.33 -4.68
C ASP A 270 19.61 -18.95 -6.15
N ASP A 271 20.41 -19.54 -7.05
CA ASP A 271 20.36 -19.31 -8.50
C ASP A 271 18.98 -19.52 -9.12
N GLU A 272 18.22 -20.48 -8.59
CA GLU A 272 16.87 -20.77 -9.06
C GLU A 272 15.95 -19.58 -8.75
N MET A 273 15.94 -19.12 -7.49
CA MET A 273 15.07 -18.00 -7.11
C MET A 273 15.51 -16.69 -7.75
N MET A 274 16.82 -16.46 -7.90
CA MET A 274 17.33 -15.31 -8.64
C MET A 274 16.79 -15.29 -10.07
N ARG A 275 16.77 -16.43 -10.76
CA ARG A 275 16.22 -16.55 -12.12
C ARG A 275 14.73 -16.28 -12.17
N VAL A 276 13.97 -16.74 -11.16
CA VAL A 276 12.53 -16.50 -11.04
C VAL A 276 12.23 -15.03 -10.78
N LEU A 277 12.93 -14.39 -9.85
CA LEU A 277 12.61 -13.03 -9.39
C LEU A 277 13.17 -11.93 -10.28
N ARG A 278 14.33 -12.14 -10.93
CA ARG A 278 15.00 -11.09 -11.71
C ARG A 278 14.10 -10.44 -12.77
N PRO A 279 13.30 -11.18 -13.56
CA PRO A 279 12.35 -10.56 -14.49
C PRO A 279 11.35 -9.64 -13.78
N TYR A 280 10.81 -10.04 -12.63
CA TYR A 280 9.89 -9.21 -11.86
C TYR A 280 10.57 -7.97 -11.29
N VAL A 281 11.80 -8.10 -10.77
CA VAL A 281 12.60 -6.96 -10.30
C VAL A 281 12.75 -5.91 -11.41
N VAL A 282 13.22 -6.33 -12.58
CA VAL A 282 13.43 -5.44 -13.75
C VAL A 282 12.13 -4.74 -14.14
N GLN A 283 11.06 -5.52 -14.31
CA GLN A 283 9.80 -5.00 -14.81
C GLN A 283 9.10 -4.10 -13.80
N MET A 284 9.03 -4.51 -12.53
CA MET A 284 8.36 -3.75 -11.48
C MET A 284 9.08 -2.44 -11.17
N LEU A 285 10.43 -2.45 -11.13
CA LEU A 285 11.20 -1.21 -10.97
C LEU A 285 11.01 -0.26 -12.15
N SER A 286 11.00 -0.76 -13.39
CA SER A 286 10.69 0.07 -14.55
C SER A 286 9.31 0.73 -14.41
N VAL A 287 8.30 -0.03 -13.97
CA VAL A 287 6.95 0.52 -13.72
C VAL A 287 7.01 1.60 -12.63
N THR A 288 7.62 1.35 -11.47
CA THR A 288 7.67 2.36 -10.40
C THR A 288 8.42 3.62 -10.81
N GLN A 289 9.55 3.48 -11.51
CA GLN A 289 10.35 4.61 -12.00
C GLN A 289 9.63 5.40 -13.10
N SER A 290 8.82 4.74 -13.93
CA SER A 290 8.04 5.40 -14.98
C SER A 290 6.90 6.27 -14.43
N LEU A 291 6.43 5.96 -13.22
CA LEU A 291 5.33 6.65 -12.55
C LEU A 291 5.80 7.77 -11.62
N HIS A 292 7.08 7.76 -11.26
CA HIS A 292 7.74 8.81 -10.50
C HIS A 292 7.79 10.15 -11.26
N SER A 293 7.83 11.29 -10.57
CA SER A 293 8.03 12.62 -11.19
C SER A 293 9.44 12.75 -11.78
N ASP A 294 9.55 13.35 -12.97
CA ASP A 294 10.84 13.63 -13.60
C ASP A 294 11.47 14.94 -13.05
N PHE A 295 10.74 15.71 -12.23
CA PHE A 295 11.16 17.00 -11.68
C PHE A 295 11.28 17.03 -10.15
N SER A 296 10.83 15.98 -9.46
CA SER A 296 10.96 15.86 -8.00
C SER A 296 10.99 14.41 -7.56
N ASP A 297 11.24 14.18 -6.27
CA ASP A 297 11.18 12.84 -5.69
C ASP A 297 9.76 12.34 -5.37
N LYS A 298 8.70 12.99 -5.87
CA LYS A 298 7.31 12.69 -5.52
C LYS A 298 6.63 11.72 -6.51
N TYR A 299 5.55 11.12 -6.04
CA TYR A 299 4.68 10.23 -6.81
C TYR A 299 3.24 10.74 -6.85
N PRO A 300 2.46 10.42 -7.91
CA PRO A 300 1.02 10.59 -7.86
C PRO A 300 0.40 9.55 -6.90
N VAL A 301 -0.60 9.98 -6.14
CA VAL A 301 -1.34 9.11 -5.21
C VAL A 301 -2.55 8.55 -5.93
N ILE A 302 -2.49 7.31 -6.43
CA ILE A 302 -3.61 6.69 -7.18
C ILE A 302 -4.08 5.42 -6.48
N GLY A 303 -5.39 5.32 -6.23
CA GLY A 303 -6.01 4.22 -5.50
C GLY A 303 -5.69 4.26 -4.00
N ASP A 304 -5.68 3.09 -3.36
CA ASP A 304 -5.41 3.00 -1.93
C ASP A 304 -3.97 3.39 -1.58
N ILE A 305 -3.80 4.13 -0.48
CA ILE A 305 -2.49 4.36 0.16
C ILE A 305 -2.31 3.29 1.22
N SER A 306 -1.37 2.35 1.04
CA SER A 306 -1.08 1.33 2.06
C SER A 306 -0.82 1.96 3.43
N PRO A 307 -1.37 1.39 4.51
CA PRO A 307 -1.06 1.86 5.84
C PRO A 307 0.35 1.47 6.22
N ASP A 308 1.01 0.50 5.56
CA ASP A 308 2.21 -0.19 6.06
C ASP A 308 3.48 0.63 6.07
N PHE A 309 3.77 1.46 5.08
CA PHE A 309 4.94 2.35 5.09
C PHE A 309 4.53 3.65 4.42
N PRO A 310 5.02 4.82 4.85
CA PRO A 310 4.76 6.06 4.12
C PRO A 310 5.41 6.00 2.73
N ILE A 311 4.80 6.64 1.73
CA ILE A 311 5.33 6.61 0.35
C ILE A 311 6.73 7.26 0.29
N GLU A 312 7.00 8.20 1.20
CA GLU A 312 8.27 8.86 1.44
C GLU A 312 9.40 7.86 1.74
N PHE A 313 9.10 6.72 2.36
CA PHE A 313 10.07 5.67 2.65
C PHE A 313 10.67 5.03 1.38
N PHE A 314 10.00 5.22 0.24
CA PHE A 314 10.40 4.71 -1.06
C PHE A 314 10.92 5.79 -2.01
N GLN A 315 10.93 7.07 -1.61
CA GLN A 315 11.39 8.17 -2.47
C GLN A 315 12.91 8.10 -2.66
N GLY A 316 13.34 7.80 -3.88
CA GLY A 316 14.75 7.65 -4.23
C GLY A 316 15.04 6.32 -4.92
N TYR A 317 16.33 6.07 -5.18
CA TYR A 317 16.82 4.83 -5.74
C TYR A 317 16.53 3.63 -4.81
N PRO A 318 16.06 2.48 -5.33
CA PRO A 318 15.88 2.16 -6.76
C PRO A 318 14.49 2.46 -7.33
N PHE A 319 13.54 2.92 -6.52
CA PHE A 319 12.14 3.08 -6.92
C PHE A 319 11.92 4.28 -7.86
N SER A 320 12.83 5.25 -7.84
CA SER A 320 12.87 6.39 -8.75
C SER A 320 14.16 6.44 -9.57
N LYS A 321 14.21 7.37 -10.53
CA LYS A 321 15.42 7.68 -11.30
C LYS A 321 16.41 8.58 -10.53
N SER A 322 16.10 8.91 -9.28
CA SER A 322 16.95 9.78 -8.45
C SER A 322 18.29 9.11 -8.18
N GLN A 323 19.33 9.93 -8.06
CA GLN A 323 20.64 9.46 -7.60
C GLN A 323 20.68 9.29 -6.08
N GLN A 324 19.75 9.92 -5.36
CA GLN A 324 19.64 9.77 -3.92
C GLN A 324 19.00 8.42 -3.59
N ASN A 325 19.59 7.68 -2.66
CA ASN A 325 19.01 6.46 -2.13
C ASN A 325 17.69 6.74 -1.42
N SER A 326 16.71 5.84 -1.60
CA SER A 326 15.52 5.88 -0.77
C SER A 326 15.86 5.53 0.69
N PRO A 327 15.04 5.99 1.65
CA PRO A 327 15.15 5.56 3.04
C PRO A 327 15.25 4.03 3.17
N TRP A 328 14.40 3.29 2.45
CA TRP A 328 14.50 1.84 2.41
C TRP A 328 15.88 1.36 1.92
N ASN A 329 16.42 1.94 0.84
CA ASN A 329 17.73 1.51 0.32
C ASN A 329 18.90 1.89 1.24
N ASN A 330 18.77 2.92 2.08
CA ASN A 330 19.78 3.24 3.11
C ASN A 330 19.92 2.13 4.15
N LEU A 331 18.88 1.32 4.39
CA LEU A 331 18.96 0.21 5.34
C LEU A 331 19.74 -0.98 4.79
N PHE A 332 19.62 -1.26 3.50
CA PHE A 332 20.15 -2.48 2.88
C PHE A 332 21.34 -2.25 1.95
N HIS A 333 21.47 -1.04 1.40
CA HIS A 333 22.43 -0.65 0.36
C HIS A 333 22.52 -1.68 -0.77
N ILE A 334 21.36 -2.02 -1.34
CA ILE A 334 21.31 -3.00 -2.42
C ILE A 334 21.59 -2.27 -3.74
N ASN A 335 22.52 -2.81 -4.51
CA ASN A 335 22.89 -2.24 -5.79
C ASN A 335 22.21 -3.01 -6.94
N PHE A 336 21.35 -2.32 -7.67
CA PHE A 336 20.62 -2.77 -8.84
C PHE A 336 21.17 -2.17 -10.16
N THR A 337 22.43 -1.73 -10.19
CA THR A 337 23.06 -1.11 -11.39
C THR A 337 23.13 -2.04 -12.61
N ASP A 338 23.13 -3.35 -12.40
CA ASP A 338 23.14 -4.35 -13.48
C ASP A 338 21.73 -4.65 -14.06
N ILE A 339 20.70 -3.91 -13.62
CA ILE A 339 19.34 -4.04 -14.13
C ILE A 339 19.11 -3.02 -15.24
N ASP A 340 18.63 -3.54 -16.37
CA ASP A 340 18.24 -2.75 -17.52
C ASP A 340 16.85 -2.13 -17.30
N PHE A 341 16.82 -0.84 -17.00
CA PHE A 341 15.58 -0.07 -16.81
C PHE A 341 14.89 0.34 -18.14
N THR A 342 15.36 -0.15 -19.30
CA THR A 342 14.73 0.16 -20.60
C THR A 342 13.45 -0.63 -20.87
N PHE A 343 13.10 -1.60 -20.02
CA PHE A 343 11.84 -2.35 -20.13
C PHE A 343 10.65 -1.38 -20.17
N LYS A 344 9.72 -1.61 -21.11
CA LYS A 344 8.46 -0.87 -21.18
C LYS A 344 7.31 -1.86 -21.11
N SER A 345 6.56 -1.81 -20.02
CA SER A 345 5.34 -2.60 -19.89
C SER A 345 4.33 -2.22 -20.98
N GLN A 346 3.74 -3.21 -21.64
CA GLN A 346 2.60 -3.02 -22.53
C GLN A 346 1.30 -2.99 -21.73
N TYR A 347 1.31 -3.59 -20.55
CA TYR A 347 0.24 -3.55 -19.58
C TYR A 347 0.34 -2.27 -18.74
N GLN A 348 -0.56 -1.31 -18.91
CA GLN A 348 -0.52 -0.04 -18.17
C GLN A 348 -1.89 0.33 -17.64
N TYR A 349 -1.96 0.58 -16.32
CA TYR A 349 -3.11 1.21 -15.67
C TYR A 349 -3.03 2.73 -15.64
N TRP A 350 -1.88 3.28 -16.02
CA TRP A 350 -1.60 4.71 -15.92
C TRP A 350 -0.77 5.13 -17.12
N GLU A 351 -1.07 6.30 -17.65
CA GLU A 351 -0.27 6.93 -18.71
C GLU A 351 0.29 8.26 -18.20
N LYS A 352 1.61 8.41 -18.27
CA LYS A 352 2.32 9.66 -17.91
C LYS A 352 2.64 10.47 -19.17
N TYR A 353 2.37 11.76 -19.10
CA TYR A 353 2.64 12.74 -20.14
C TYR A 353 3.44 13.90 -19.59
N ILE A 354 4.46 14.37 -20.33
CA ILE A 354 5.33 15.48 -19.94
C ILE A 354 5.27 16.55 -21.03
N PHE A 355 5.08 17.81 -20.62
CA PHE A 355 5.07 19.01 -21.45
C PHE A 355 5.86 20.11 -20.74
N ASP A 356 7.11 20.33 -21.16
CA ASP A 356 8.04 21.23 -20.46
C ASP A 356 8.05 20.92 -18.95
N ALA A 357 7.63 21.86 -18.09
CA ALA A 357 7.59 21.68 -16.64
C ALA A 357 6.31 21.01 -16.10
N ILE A 358 5.35 20.64 -16.96
CA ILE A 358 4.07 20.06 -16.57
C ILE A 358 4.09 18.56 -16.78
N GLU A 359 3.72 17.81 -15.75
CA GLU A 359 3.54 16.36 -15.82
C GLU A 359 2.08 15.99 -15.53
N ILE A 360 1.52 15.09 -16.33
CA ILE A 360 0.12 14.67 -16.24
C ILE A 360 0.07 13.14 -16.21
N TRP A 361 -0.56 12.57 -15.19
CA TRP A 361 -0.87 11.14 -15.13
C TRP A 361 -2.35 10.94 -15.37
N ILE A 362 -2.72 9.96 -16.19
CA ILE A 362 -4.11 9.61 -16.48
C ILE A 362 -4.34 8.15 -16.11
N VAL A 363 -5.39 7.88 -15.35
CA VAL A 363 -5.80 6.52 -14.96
C VAL A 363 -6.54 5.84 -16.11
N LYS A 364 -6.11 4.63 -16.47
CA LYS A 364 -6.61 3.83 -17.59
C LYS A 364 -6.60 2.34 -17.25
N LYS A 365 -7.47 1.92 -16.34
CA LYS A 365 -7.61 0.52 -15.94
C LYS A 365 -8.46 -0.23 -16.96
N ASN A 366 -8.00 -1.41 -17.40
CA ASN A 366 -8.72 -2.21 -18.41
C ASN A 366 -9.49 -3.39 -17.81
N ASN A 367 -9.34 -3.66 -16.50
CA ASN A 367 -9.71 -4.95 -15.89
C ASN A 367 -10.80 -4.86 -14.81
N GLY A 368 -11.67 -3.86 -14.86
CA GLY A 368 -12.72 -3.71 -13.85
C GLY A 368 -12.17 -3.24 -12.50
N LEU A 369 -13.01 -3.31 -11.46
CA LEU A 369 -12.65 -2.84 -10.12
C LEU A 369 -11.70 -3.82 -9.44
N LEU A 370 -10.50 -3.33 -9.12
CA LEU A 370 -9.44 -4.09 -8.49
C LEU A 370 -9.47 -3.90 -6.95
N PRO A 371 -8.91 -4.84 -6.15
CA PRO A 371 -9.01 -4.81 -4.70
C PRO A 371 -8.63 -3.46 -4.05
N HIS A 372 -7.55 -2.84 -4.54
CA HIS A 372 -7.01 -1.57 -4.05
C HIS A 372 -7.20 -0.41 -5.04
N GLY A 373 -7.97 -0.66 -6.11
CA GLY A 373 -8.35 0.33 -7.10
C GLY A 373 -9.69 0.97 -6.78
N HIS A 374 -9.81 2.24 -7.14
CA HIS A 374 -11.05 3.02 -7.04
C HIS A 374 -11.77 3.04 -8.39
N ASN A 375 -12.97 3.64 -8.45
CA ASN A 375 -13.68 3.89 -9.69
C ASN A 375 -13.22 5.21 -10.33
N ASP A 376 -11.91 5.32 -10.57
CA ASP A 376 -11.17 6.52 -10.94
C ASP A 376 -10.74 6.51 -12.42
N ASN A 377 -11.32 5.66 -13.27
CA ASN A 377 -10.90 5.56 -14.65
C ASN A 377 -11.09 6.89 -15.39
N GLY A 378 -10.05 7.32 -16.10
CA GLY A 378 -10.01 8.61 -16.78
C GLY A 378 -9.78 9.77 -15.84
N SER A 379 -9.55 9.54 -14.55
CA SER A 379 -9.08 10.57 -13.65
C SER A 379 -7.65 10.99 -14.00
N PHE A 380 -7.23 12.16 -13.51
CA PHE A 380 -5.90 12.67 -13.81
C PHE A 380 -5.24 13.40 -12.63
N HIS A 381 -3.91 13.40 -12.64
CA HIS A 381 -3.07 14.18 -11.74
C HIS A 381 -2.25 15.16 -12.54
N ILE A 382 -2.01 16.34 -11.98
CA ILE A 382 -1.15 17.34 -12.61
C ILE A 382 -0.08 17.77 -11.62
N PHE A 383 1.16 17.69 -12.04
CA PHE A 383 2.30 18.26 -11.36
C PHE A 383 2.88 19.39 -12.22
N TYR A 384 3.46 20.38 -11.56
CA TYR A 384 4.16 21.48 -12.20
C TYR A 384 5.47 21.73 -11.47
N GLN A 385 6.58 21.69 -12.21
CA GLN A 385 7.95 21.73 -11.65
C GLN A 385 8.14 20.71 -10.51
N GLY A 386 7.56 19.52 -10.69
CA GLY A 386 7.62 18.42 -9.73
C GLY A 386 6.75 18.61 -8.47
N GLN A 387 6.02 19.72 -8.35
CA GLN A 387 5.06 19.91 -7.27
C GLN A 387 3.66 19.43 -7.69
N PRO A 388 2.98 18.62 -6.86
CA PRO A 388 1.59 18.25 -7.13
C PRO A 388 0.72 19.49 -7.13
N ILE A 389 -0.18 19.62 -8.11
CA ILE A 389 -1.16 20.71 -8.23
C ILE A 389 -2.58 20.16 -8.15
N LEU A 390 -2.90 19.19 -9.01
CA LEU A 390 -4.15 18.44 -8.95
C LEU A 390 -3.83 17.02 -8.50
N ILE A 391 -4.41 16.61 -7.38
CA ILE A 391 -4.12 15.34 -6.70
C ILE A 391 -5.39 14.53 -6.53
N ASP A 392 -5.24 13.22 -6.32
CA ASP A 392 -6.33 12.39 -5.83
C ASP A 392 -6.48 12.58 -4.33
N ILE A 393 -7.67 12.29 -3.81
CA ILE A 393 -7.90 12.24 -2.37
C ILE A 393 -7.28 10.99 -1.73
N GLY A 394 -6.94 9.97 -2.54
CA GLY A 394 -6.36 8.72 -2.09
C GLY A 394 -7.30 7.98 -1.14
N ARG A 395 -6.77 7.48 -0.01
CA ARG A 395 -7.56 6.76 1.00
C ARG A 395 -7.35 7.39 2.38
N PHE A 396 -8.44 7.83 2.99
CA PHE A 396 -8.46 8.46 4.31
C PHE A 396 -8.55 7.44 5.45
N THR A 397 -9.36 6.38 5.25
CA THR A 397 -9.59 5.37 6.28
C THR A 397 -9.65 3.97 5.69
N TYR A 398 -9.19 3.01 6.48
CA TYR A 398 -9.33 1.58 6.20
C TYR A 398 -10.58 0.97 6.84
N GLU A 399 -11.20 1.68 7.78
CA GLU A 399 -12.43 1.25 8.41
C GLU A 399 -13.59 1.27 7.41
N ARG A 400 -14.32 0.15 7.31
CA ARG A 400 -15.48 0.05 6.41
C ARG A 400 -16.65 0.85 6.97
N ASN A 401 -16.70 2.12 6.60
CA ASN A 401 -17.77 3.06 6.91
C ASN A 401 -18.24 3.79 5.64
N THR A 402 -19.20 4.72 5.78
CA THR A 402 -19.73 5.48 4.64
C THR A 402 -18.67 6.33 3.95
N MET A 403 -17.70 6.86 4.70
CA MET A 403 -16.59 7.63 4.13
C MET A 403 -15.70 6.75 3.25
N TYR A 404 -15.39 5.53 3.70
CA TYR A 404 -14.66 4.56 2.89
C TYR A 404 -15.35 4.29 1.55
N ASP A 405 -16.66 4.02 1.53
CA ASP A 405 -17.37 3.77 0.27
C ASP A 405 -17.45 5.03 -0.61
N PHE A 406 -17.57 6.21 0.01
CA PHE A 406 -17.64 7.49 -0.69
C PHE A 406 -16.35 7.81 -1.44
N MET A 407 -15.18 7.58 -0.84
CA MET A 407 -13.88 7.86 -1.46
C MET A 407 -13.57 7.02 -2.70
N LEU A 408 -14.30 5.93 -2.91
CA LEU A 408 -14.10 5.04 -4.07
C LEU A 408 -14.91 5.46 -5.30
N LEU A 409 -15.77 6.48 -5.16
CA LEU A 409 -16.68 6.96 -6.20
C LEU A 409 -15.94 7.79 -7.25
N GLN A 410 -16.42 7.76 -8.49
CA GLN A 410 -15.80 8.50 -9.59
C GLN A 410 -15.86 10.01 -9.38
N SER A 411 -16.92 10.51 -8.74
CA SER A 411 -17.06 11.91 -8.31
C SER A 411 -16.05 12.35 -7.25
N MET A 412 -15.26 11.43 -6.68
CA MET A 412 -14.23 11.75 -5.70
C MET A 412 -12.82 11.81 -6.29
N HIS A 413 -12.71 11.79 -7.62
CA HIS A 413 -11.44 11.91 -8.35
C HIS A 413 -11.47 13.06 -9.37
N ASN A 414 -10.29 13.56 -9.75
CA ASN A 414 -10.17 14.61 -10.78
C ASN A 414 -10.64 14.11 -12.13
N GLY A 415 -11.78 14.57 -12.63
CA GLY A 415 -12.32 14.06 -13.88
C GLY A 415 -13.79 14.34 -14.06
N ILE A 416 -14.44 13.52 -14.88
CA ILE A 416 -15.87 13.66 -15.12
C ILE A 416 -16.64 12.95 -14.01
N ALA A 417 -17.45 13.70 -13.29
CA ALA A 417 -18.48 13.12 -12.42
C ALA A 417 -19.62 12.61 -13.31
N ASN A 418 -19.94 11.33 -13.22
CA ASN A 418 -21.07 10.72 -13.92
C ASN A 418 -22.20 10.46 -12.92
N ASP A 419 -23.45 10.68 -13.33
CA ASP A 419 -24.64 10.46 -12.50
C ASP A 419 -24.84 8.98 -12.10
N ILE A 420 -24.08 8.07 -12.71
CA ILE A 420 -24.10 6.62 -12.45
C ILE A 420 -22.90 6.26 -11.56
N ASP A 421 -22.76 6.93 -10.42
CA ASP A 421 -21.77 6.60 -9.41
C ASP A 421 -22.26 5.39 -8.60
N LEU A 422 -21.91 4.19 -9.08
CA LEU A 422 -22.25 2.94 -8.42
C LEU A 422 -21.14 2.58 -7.43
N GLY A 423 -21.35 2.85 -6.14
CA GLY A 423 -20.44 2.43 -5.08
C GLY A 423 -20.23 0.91 -5.01
N ARG A 424 -19.23 0.45 -4.25
CA ARG A 424 -18.88 -0.99 -4.12
C ARG A 424 -20.05 -1.87 -3.67
N SER A 425 -21.04 -1.33 -2.94
CA SER A 425 -22.25 -2.06 -2.53
C SER A 425 -23.11 -2.54 -3.71
N SER A 426 -23.08 -1.82 -4.84
CA SER A 426 -23.72 -2.23 -6.11
C SER A 426 -22.91 -3.27 -6.89
N VAL A 427 -21.60 -3.34 -6.66
CA VAL A 427 -20.66 -4.24 -7.38
C VAL A 427 -20.76 -5.69 -6.89
N PHE A 428 -21.25 -5.92 -5.67
CA PHE A 428 -21.48 -7.26 -5.12
C PHE A 428 -22.48 -8.12 -5.91
N PHE A 429 -23.26 -7.54 -6.83
CA PHE A 429 -24.21 -8.26 -7.67
C PHE A 429 -23.62 -8.84 -8.97
N GLY A 430 -22.29 -8.95 -9.11
CA GLY A 430 -21.64 -9.74 -10.18
C GLY A 430 -21.84 -9.25 -11.62
N TYR A 431 -22.73 -8.29 -11.85
CA TYR A 431 -23.07 -7.74 -13.16
C TYR A 431 -22.28 -6.47 -13.53
N PHE A 432 -21.53 -5.86 -12.59
CA PHE A 432 -20.95 -4.52 -12.75
C PHE A 432 -19.41 -4.47 -12.65
N ASN A 433 -18.72 -5.57 -12.96
CA ASN A 433 -17.25 -5.56 -13.08
C ASN A 433 -16.73 -4.83 -14.32
N LYS A 434 -17.60 -4.22 -15.13
CA LYS A 434 -17.19 -3.36 -16.23
C LYS A 434 -17.03 -1.94 -15.68
N ILE A 435 -15.79 -1.47 -15.58
CA ILE A 435 -15.51 -0.04 -15.43
C ILE A 435 -15.66 0.62 -16.81
N SER A 436 -15.88 1.93 -16.82
CA SER A 436 -15.75 2.75 -18.02
C SER A 436 -14.43 2.48 -18.75
N SER A 437 -14.46 2.29 -20.07
CA SER A 437 -13.22 2.21 -20.85
C SER A 437 -12.71 3.61 -21.14
N VAL A 438 -11.39 3.80 -21.10
CA VAL A 438 -10.77 5.11 -21.28
C VAL A 438 -9.91 5.08 -22.54
N LYS A 439 -10.16 6.04 -23.43
CA LYS A 439 -9.33 6.31 -24.61
C LYS A 439 -8.66 7.66 -24.42
N VAL A 440 -7.33 7.66 -24.50
CA VAL A 440 -6.51 8.87 -24.41
C VAL A 440 -5.89 9.14 -25.77
N LYS A 441 -5.96 10.37 -26.26
CA LYS A 441 -5.30 10.82 -27.47
C LYS A 441 -4.41 12.02 -27.14
N LYS A 442 -3.10 11.85 -27.32
CA LYS A 442 -2.12 12.94 -27.21
C LYS A 442 -1.94 13.65 -28.54
N ASN A 443 -2.07 14.97 -28.54
CA ASN A 443 -1.63 15.89 -29.58
C ASN A 443 -0.46 16.74 -29.03
N LYS A 444 0.16 17.60 -29.86
CA LYS A 444 1.37 18.36 -29.49
C LYS A 444 1.28 19.04 -28.12
N ASN A 445 0.18 19.76 -27.88
CA ASN A 445 -0.08 20.56 -26.67
C ASN A 445 -1.47 20.28 -26.08
N GLN A 446 -2.01 19.09 -26.34
CA GLN A 446 -3.37 18.76 -25.91
C GLN A 446 -3.49 17.27 -25.62
N ILE A 447 -4.24 16.91 -24.58
CA ILE A 447 -4.66 15.54 -24.30
C ILE A 447 -6.18 15.50 -24.32
N ASP A 448 -6.73 14.65 -25.17
CA ASP A 448 -8.16 14.36 -25.23
C ASP A 448 -8.43 13.04 -24.53
N VAL A 449 -9.35 13.04 -23.58
CA VAL A 449 -9.76 11.84 -22.83
C VAL A 449 -11.23 11.58 -23.10
N VAL A 450 -11.53 10.36 -23.55
CA VAL A 450 -12.88 9.88 -23.76
C VAL A 450 -13.13 8.69 -22.85
N LEU A 451 -14.06 8.86 -21.92
CA LEU A 451 -14.59 7.81 -21.09
C LEU A 451 -15.84 7.26 -21.75
N VAL A 452 -15.89 5.96 -21.92
CA VAL A 452 -17.08 5.25 -22.41
C VAL A 452 -17.60 4.45 -21.23
N ASP A 453 -18.89 4.61 -20.89
CA ASP A 453 -19.47 3.89 -19.75
C ASP A 453 -19.40 2.36 -19.94
N CYS A 454 -19.71 1.64 -18.86
CA CYS A 454 -19.63 0.18 -18.83
C CYS A 454 -20.60 -0.54 -19.77
N PHE A 455 -21.61 0.18 -20.28
CA PHE A 455 -22.60 -0.31 -21.24
C PHE A 455 -22.25 0.07 -22.69
N ASN A 456 -21.20 0.86 -22.90
CA ASN A 456 -20.87 1.49 -24.19
C ASN A 456 -21.98 2.40 -24.75
N GLU A 457 -22.87 2.91 -23.90
CA GLU A 457 -24.02 3.71 -24.31
C GLU A 457 -23.70 5.20 -24.20
N LYS A 458 -23.06 5.62 -23.11
CA LYS A 458 -22.69 7.02 -22.88
C LYS A 458 -21.20 7.24 -23.07
N LYS A 459 -20.88 8.36 -23.71
CA LYS A 459 -19.52 8.86 -23.88
C LYS A 459 -19.38 10.20 -23.20
N PHE A 460 -18.39 10.29 -22.34
CA PHE A 460 -17.99 11.50 -21.66
C PHE A 460 -16.60 11.88 -22.14
N SER A 461 -16.31 13.17 -22.24
CA SER A 461 -15.01 13.60 -22.71
C SER A 461 -14.58 14.91 -22.11
N TYR A 462 -13.29 15.00 -21.80
CA TYR A 462 -12.62 16.25 -21.47
C TYR A 462 -11.32 16.36 -22.25
N SER A 463 -10.84 17.59 -22.37
CA SER A 463 -9.55 17.90 -23.00
C SER A 463 -8.73 18.79 -22.08
N LEU A 464 -7.44 18.48 -21.98
CA LEU A 464 -6.43 19.29 -21.32
C LEU A 464 -5.60 19.96 -22.42
N SER A 465 -5.67 21.28 -22.55
CA SER A 465 -4.79 22.05 -23.44
C SER A 465 -3.66 22.68 -22.63
N ILE A 466 -2.41 22.39 -23.00
CA ILE A 466 -1.22 22.73 -22.24
C ILE A 466 -0.49 23.88 -22.95
N GLY A 467 -0.39 25.01 -22.27
CA GLY A 467 0.53 26.09 -22.60
C GLY A 467 1.74 26.08 -21.65
N GLU A 468 2.71 26.94 -21.91
CA GLU A 468 3.97 27.00 -21.15
C GLU A 468 3.77 27.13 -19.64
N LYS A 469 2.81 27.98 -19.23
CA LYS A 469 2.45 28.22 -17.82
C LYS A 469 0.95 28.21 -17.60
N SER A 470 0.23 27.46 -18.42
CA SER A 470 -1.22 27.39 -18.29
C SER A 470 -1.79 26.06 -18.72
N ILE A 471 -2.83 25.61 -18.04
CA ILE A 471 -3.58 24.41 -18.42
C ILE A 471 -5.03 24.80 -18.58
N THR A 472 -5.59 24.63 -19.77
CA THR A 472 -7.02 24.80 -20.00
C THR A 472 -7.71 23.45 -19.95
N ILE A 473 -8.62 23.28 -19.01
CA ILE A 473 -9.47 22.09 -18.86
C ILE A 473 -10.83 22.42 -19.45
N GLN A 474 -11.27 21.64 -20.43
CA GLN A 474 -12.57 21.78 -21.08
C GLN A 474 -13.29 20.44 -21.07
N SER A 475 -14.57 20.44 -20.71
CA SER A 475 -15.44 19.26 -20.77
C SER A 475 -16.74 19.63 -21.48
N LYS A 476 -17.69 18.71 -21.64
CA LYS A 476 -19.11 19.07 -21.87
C LYS A 476 -20.00 18.69 -20.68
N THR A 477 -19.43 17.96 -19.73
CA THR A 477 -20.08 17.48 -18.52
C THR A 477 -19.43 18.10 -17.29
N MET A 478 -20.08 17.94 -16.14
CA MET A 478 -19.54 18.40 -14.86
C MET A 478 -18.16 17.78 -14.61
N LEU A 479 -17.23 18.62 -14.15
CA LEU A 479 -15.88 18.21 -13.75
C LEU A 479 -15.73 18.38 -12.25
N GLN A 480 -15.09 17.40 -11.62
CA GLN A 480 -14.60 17.51 -10.25
C GLN A 480 -13.09 17.74 -10.29
N LEU A 481 -12.58 18.65 -9.45
CA LEU A 481 -11.15 18.95 -9.33
C LEU A 481 -10.76 19.09 -7.85
N PHE A 482 -9.65 18.50 -7.47
CA PHE A 482 -9.05 18.46 -6.14
C PHE A 482 -7.63 19.00 -6.22
N PHE A 483 -7.36 20.07 -5.49
CA PHE A 483 -6.08 20.77 -5.51
C PHE A 483 -5.29 20.46 -4.24
N SER A 484 -3.99 20.30 -4.37
CA SER A 484 -3.06 20.23 -3.23
C SER A 484 -2.90 21.59 -2.57
N THR A 485 -2.82 22.65 -3.39
CA THR A 485 -2.59 24.05 -2.98
C THR A 485 -3.29 25.00 -3.94
N ILE A 486 -3.78 26.14 -3.42
CA ILE A 486 -4.39 27.21 -4.22
C ILE A 486 -3.92 28.56 -3.68
N ASP A 487 -3.36 29.40 -4.55
CA ASP A 487 -2.97 30.76 -4.17
C ASP A 487 -4.12 31.74 -4.40
N THR A 488 -4.78 31.66 -5.56
CA THR A 488 -5.85 32.60 -5.93
C THR A 488 -6.89 31.92 -6.83
N ILE A 489 -8.17 32.20 -6.55
CA ILE A 489 -9.31 31.77 -7.36
C ILE A 489 -9.94 33.00 -8.03
N LYS A 490 -10.03 32.97 -9.36
CA LYS A 490 -10.75 33.93 -10.21
C LYS A 490 -11.89 33.19 -10.91
N GLN A 491 -12.84 33.95 -11.48
CA GLN A 491 -14.11 33.43 -12.01
C GLN A 491 -13.97 32.15 -12.86
N ASN A 492 -12.97 32.06 -13.74
CA ASN A 492 -12.74 30.89 -14.59
C ASN A 492 -11.29 30.40 -14.54
N SER A 493 -10.50 30.82 -13.56
CA SER A 493 -9.10 30.40 -13.45
C SER A 493 -8.60 30.31 -12.03
N ILE A 494 -7.74 29.34 -11.78
CA ILE A 494 -7.05 29.09 -10.52
C ILE A 494 -5.56 29.31 -10.77
N GLU A 495 -4.92 30.08 -9.90
CA GLU A 495 -3.49 30.36 -9.95
C GLU A 495 -2.79 29.60 -8.83
N VAL A 496 -1.70 28.89 -9.18
CA VAL A 496 -0.84 28.14 -8.26
C VAL A 496 0.61 28.43 -8.66
N GLY A 497 1.30 29.24 -7.88
CA GLY A 497 2.56 29.87 -8.27
C GLY A 497 2.40 30.70 -9.54
N ASP A 498 3.22 30.41 -10.54
CA ASP A 498 3.12 31.01 -11.88
C ASP A 498 2.30 30.16 -12.88
N LEU A 499 1.73 29.04 -12.45
CA LEU A 499 0.83 28.22 -13.25
C LEU A 499 -0.61 28.73 -13.19
N LYS A 500 -1.23 28.91 -14.36
CA LYS A 500 -2.65 29.28 -14.48
C LYS A 500 -3.50 28.11 -15.00
N ILE A 501 -4.42 27.61 -14.18
CA ILE A 501 -5.40 26.59 -14.59
C ILE A 501 -6.69 27.30 -14.99
N ILE A 502 -7.14 27.12 -16.23
CA ILE A 502 -8.36 27.73 -16.80
C ILE A 502 -9.40 26.63 -16.97
N VAL A 503 -10.56 26.75 -16.34
CA VAL A 503 -11.65 25.78 -16.50
C VAL A 503 -12.73 26.40 -17.36
N LYS A 504 -12.94 25.86 -18.57
CA LYS A 504 -13.97 26.33 -19.50
C LYS A 504 -15.22 25.48 -19.33
N ASN A 505 -16.21 25.94 -18.55
CA ASN A 505 -17.63 25.51 -18.55
C ASN A 505 -18.49 26.15 -17.44
N LYS A 506 -19.83 26.09 -17.58
CA LYS A 506 -20.86 26.82 -16.81
C LYS A 506 -20.96 26.55 -15.30
N LYS A 507 -20.24 25.59 -14.71
CA LYS A 507 -20.34 25.31 -13.27
C LYS A 507 -19.08 24.65 -12.74
N ILE A 508 -18.15 25.45 -12.19
CA ILE A 508 -17.13 24.92 -11.29
C ILE A 508 -17.86 24.75 -9.96
N VAL A 509 -18.25 23.51 -9.63
CA VAL A 509 -18.76 23.20 -8.29
C VAL A 509 -17.54 23.16 -7.37
N LEU A 510 -17.14 24.33 -6.87
CA LEU A 510 -16.16 24.47 -5.78
C LEU A 510 -16.80 24.13 -4.42
N ASP A 511 -17.78 23.22 -4.37
CA ASP A 511 -18.51 22.95 -3.12
C ASP A 511 -17.61 22.29 -2.06
N ASN A 512 -16.49 21.70 -2.46
CA ASN A 512 -15.52 21.10 -1.53
C ASN A 512 -14.10 21.18 -2.11
N ILE A 513 -13.39 22.30 -1.91
CA ILE A 513 -11.93 22.28 -1.99
C ILE A 513 -11.45 21.46 -0.79
N LEU A 514 -11.25 20.17 -1.02
CA LEU A 514 -10.55 19.30 -0.08
C LEU A 514 -9.06 19.49 -0.36
N CYS A 515 -8.39 20.30 0.45
CA CYS A 515 -6.95 20.25 0.52
C CYS A 515 -6.61 18.98 1.31
N ALA A 516 -6.17 17.94 0.61
CA ALA A 516 -5.64 16.74 1.24
C ALA A 516 -4.13 16.88 1.36
N ASN A 517 -3.60 16.84 2.58
CA ASN A 517 -2.16 16.62 2.78
C ASN A 517 -1.82 15.14 2.52
N ASN A 518 -0.55 14.80 2.28
CA ASN A 518 -0.07 13.43 2.00
C ASN A 518 -0.50 12.36 3.04
N TYR A 519 -0.98 12.78 4.22
CA TYR A 519 -1.39 11.92 5.33
C TYR A 519 -2.91 11.92 5.58
N GLY A 520 -3.70 12.41 4.62
CA GLY A 520 -5.16 12.35 4.71
C GLY A 520 -5.80 13.44 5.55
N ASP A 521 -5.07 14.43 6.10
CA ASP A 521 -5.74 15.59 6.67
C ASP A 521 -6.49 16.34 5.57
N ILE A 522 -7.82 16.15 5.55
CA ILE A 522 -8.75 16.86 4.70
C ILE A 522 -9.07 18.16 5.42
N VAL A 523 -8.42 19.25 5.03
CA VAL A 523 -8.91 20.57 5.40
C VAL A 523 -10.04 20.91 4.44
N LEU A 524 -11.27 20.80 4.93
CA LEU A 524 -12.47 21.31 4.26
C LEU A 524 -12.37 22.83 4.20
N ALA A 525 -11.75 23.37 3.15
CA ALA A 525 -11.83 24.79 2.84
C ALA A 525 -13.17 25.03 2.13
N GLN A 526 -14.26 25.12 2.88
CA GLN A 526 -15.54 25.59 2.33
C GLN A 526 -15.43 27.09 2.03
N LYS A 527 -15.08 27.42 0.79
CA LYS A 527 -15.34 28.74 0.22
C LYS A 527 -16.31 28.57 -0.94
N VAL A 528 -17.59 28.55 -0.62
CA VAL A 528 -18.68 28.65 -1.62
C VAL A 528 -18.54 30.01 -2.30
N ILE A 529 -17.92 30.06 -3.48
CA ILE A 529 -18.07 31.20 -4.38
C ILE A 529 -19.39 30.97 -5.10
N GLY A 530 -20.48 31.45 -4.50
CA GLY A 530 -21.79 31.47 -5.15
C GLY A 530 -21.67 32.24 -6.46
N MET A 531 -21.93 31.57 -7.57
CA MET A 531 -22.21 32.26 -8.84
C MET A 531 -23.70 32.56 -8.85
N ASN A 532 -24.04 33.84 -8.99
CA ASN A 532 -25.39 34.26 -9.33
C ASN A 532 -25.85 33.58 -10.62
N ASP A 533 -27.14 33.23 -10.65
CA ASP A 533 -27.84 32.61 -11.77
C ASP A 533 -27.71 33.45 -13.06
N ASP A 534 -27.31 32.81 -14.16
CA ASP A 534 -27.58 33.17 -15.57
C ASP A 534 -27.65 31.94 -16.52
#